data_AF-A0A5J4TQT0-F1
#
_entry.id   AF-A0A5J4TQT0-F1
#
_cell.length_a   1.000
_cell.length_b   1.000
_cell.length_c   1.000
_cell.angle_alpha   90.00
_cell.angle_beta   90.00
_cell.angle_gamma   90.00
#
_symmetry.space_group_name_H-M   'P 1'
#
loop_
_entity.id
_entity.type
_entity.pdbx_description
1 polymer ?
#
loop_
_entity_poly.entity_id
_entity_poly.type
_entity_poly.pdbx_seq_one_letter_code
_entity_poly.pdbx_strand_id
1 'polypeptide(L)'
;MIRCLPTNLTDIDVYHLIRKWITGGLSNVMHRVNRSGIDLIKRLWYDKNKKKVTVLTTDHRITHVVGVDFNSLYPSVMSSEPHKFIKYTGGKMYMCGSQTGKIEGDTDHSKQTILRIINSKKRFTEDGQLFIAEVKGHIDENYLNDF
;
A
#
# COMPACT_ATOMS: atom_id res chain seq x y z
N MET A 1 6.46 26.06 8.96
CA MET A 1 7.94 26.07 8.85
C MET A 1 8.43 24.67 9.19
N ILE A 2 8.76 23.84 8.20
CA ILE A 2 9.35 22.52 8.43
C ILE A 2 10.85 22.75 8.61
N ARG A 3 11.33 22.63 9.85
CA ARG A 3 12.76 22.63 10.14
C ARG A 3 13.26 21.21 9.96
N CYS A 4 14.36 21.05 9.23
CA CYS A 4 15.10 19.82 9.03
C CYS A 4 15.20 19.01 10.33
N LEU A 5 14.28 18.07 10.54
CA LEU A 5 14.46 17.07 11.57
C LEU A 5 15.54 16.14 11.02
N PRO A 6 16.71 16.01 11.66
CA PRO A 6 17.61 14.94 11.32
C PRO A 6 16.83 13.64 11.44
N THR A 7 16.84 12.83 10.38
CA THR A 7 16.34 11.46 10.44
C THR A 7 17.23 10.73 11.44
N ASN A 8 16.80 10.66 12.71
CA ASN A 8 17.52 9.97 13.77
C ASN A 8 17.21 8.47 13.70
N LEU A 9 17.48 7.87 12.54
CA LEU A 9 17.57 6.42 12.38
C LEU A 9 19.01 6.04 12.67
N THR A 10 19.26 5.56 13.88
CA THR A 10 20.59 5.12 14.32
C THR A 10 20.77 3.61 14.17
N ASP A 11 19.69 2.86 13.97
CA ASP A 11 19.67 1.41 13.81
C ASP A 11 19.61 1.04 12.32
N ILE A 12 20.62 0.32 11.85
CA ILE A 12 20.76 -0.09 10.44
C ILE A 12 19.69 -1.11 10.02
N ASP A 13 19.23 -1.96 10.95
CA ASP A 13 18.19 -2.95 10.64
C ASP A 13 16.84 -2.25 10.43
N VAL A 14 16.56 -1.22 11.23
CA VAL A 14 15.36 -0.41 11.04
C VAL A 14 15.44 0.40 9.75
N TYR A 15 16.61 0.96 9.41
CA TYR A 15 16.80 1.58 8.11
C TYR A 15 16.52 0.60 6.97
N HIS A 16 17.04 -0.63 7.03
CA HIS A 16 16.78 -1.65 6.02
C HIS A 16 15.32 -2.07 5.97
N LEU A 17 14.66 -2.25 7.12
CA LEU A 17 13.23 -2.57 7.18
C LEU A 17 12.37 -1.51 6.48
N ILE A 18 12.68 -0.23 6.72
CA ILE A 18 11.98 0.90 6.07
C ILE A 18 12.23 0.90 4.56
N ARG A 19 13.48 0.65 4.13
CA ARG A 19 13.87 0.75 2.71
C ARG A 19 13.49 -0.46 1.88
N LYS A 20 13.37 -1.65 2.48
CA LYS A 20 13.12 -2.94 1.81
C LYS A 20 11.92 -2.91 0.87
N TRP A 21 10.87 -2.17 1.23
CA TRP A 21 9.61 -2.11 0.49
C TRP A 21 9.40 -0.79 -0.27
N ILE A 22 10.39 0.12 -0.26
CA ILE A 22 10.34 1.36 -1.04
C ILE A 22 10.82 1.06 -2.45
N THR A 23 9.89 1.07 -3.40
CA THR A 23 10.18 0.99 -4.83
C THR A 23 10.04 2.37 -5.48
N GLY A 24 10.71 2.55 -6.62
CA GLY A 24 10.58 3.76 -7.43
C GLY A 24 9.23 3.86 -8.14
N GLY A 25 9.12 4.74 -9.13
CA GLY A 25 7.93 4.83 -9.97
C GLY A 25 7.64 3.52 -10.70
N LEU A 26 6.36 3.15 -10.77
CA LEU A 26 5.92 2.04 -11.63
C LEU A 26 5.97 2.51 -13.08
N SER A 27 6.81 1.86 -13.90
CA SER A 27 6.86 2.10 -15.33
C SER A 27 6.53 0.81 -16.07
N ASN A 28 5.41 0.83 -16.80
CA ASN A 28 4.97 -0.28 -17.64
C ASN A 28 4.99 0.14 -19.11
N VAL A 29 5.70 -0.63 -19.95
CA VAL A 29 5.66 -0.45 -21.40
C VAL A 29 4.49 -1.26 -21.94
N MET A 30 3.43 -0.57 -22.34
CA MET A 30 2.31 -1.18 -23.06
C MET A 30 2.52 -0.99 -24.56
N HIS A 31 2.24 -2.02 -25.36
CA HIS A 31 2.15 -1.84 -26.81
C HIS A 31 1.03 -0.84 -27.11
N ARG A 32 1.38 0.32 -27.69
CA ARG A 32 0.44 1.40 -28.01
C ARG A 32 -0.40 1.02 -29.23
N VAL A 33 -1.41 0.17 -29.01
CA VAL A 33 -2.43 -0.13 -30.00
C VAL A 33 -3.78 0.27 -29.41
N ASN A 34 -4.48 1.17 -30.09
CA ASN A 34 -5.85 1.50 -29.71
C ASN A 34 -6.76 0.30 -30.03
N ARG A 35 -7.39 -0.26 -29.00
CA ARG A 35 -8.30 -1.43 -29.11
C ARG A 35 -9.78 -1.05 -29.00
N SER A 36 -10.10 0.25 -29.02
CA SER A 36 -11.48 0.74 -29.08
C SER A 36 -12.20 0.16 -30.30
N GLY A 37 -13.44 -0.31 -30.09
CA GLY A 37 -14.28 -0.96 -31.10
C GLY A 37 -13.83 -2.36 -31.53
N ILE A 38 -12.60 -2.77 -31.19
CA ILE A 38 -11.99 -4.01 -31.66
C ILE A 38 -12.13 -5.12 -30.63
N ASP A 39 -11.78 -4.85 -29.36
CA ASP A 39 -11.70 -5.86 -28.31
C ASP A 39 -12.73 -5.63 -27.20
N LEU A 40 -12.88 -6.64 -26.34
CA LEU A 40 -13.74 -6.63 -25.15
C LEU A 40 -12.88 -6.47 -23.89
N ILE A 41 -13.41 -5.82 -22.87
CA ILE A 41 -12.72 -5.62 -21.59
C ILE A 41 -12.37 -6.98 -20.98
N LYS A 42 -11.10 -7.12 -20.55
CA LYS A 42 -10.59 -8.32 -19.88
C LYS A 42 -10.57 -8.10 -18.37
N ARG A 43 -10.92 -9.12 -17.61
CA ARG A 43 -10.89 -9.12 -16.15
C ARG A 43 -10.01 -10.26 -15.65
N LEU A 44 -9.09 -9.95 -14.74
CA LEU A 44 -8.35 -10.98 -14.01
C LEU A 44 -9.30 -11.65 -13.01
N TRP A 45 -9.27 -12.98 -12.95
CA TRP A 45 -10.15 -13.76 -12.10
C TRP A 45 -9.37 -14.89 -11.44
N TYR A 46 -9.42 -14.96 -10.12
CA TYR A 46 -8.83 -16.03 -9.34
C TYR A 46 -9.78 -17.24 -9.27
N ASP A 47 -9.34 -18.38 -9.82
CA ASP A 47 -10.00 -19.67 -9.68
C ASP A 47 -9.49 -20.36 -8.40
N LYS A 48 -10.37 -20.45 -7.39
CA LYS A 48 -10.06 -21.06 -6.08
C LYS A 48 -9.75 -22.56 -6.17
N ASN A 49 -10.38 -23.27 -7.09
CA ASN A 49 -10.20 -24.73 -7.23
C ASN A 49 -8.87 -25.04 -7.89
N LYS A 50 -8.51 -24.28 -8.93
CA LYS A 50 -7.26 -24.47 -9.68
C LYS A 50 -6.07 -23.72 -9.09
N LYS A 51 -6.31 -22.83 -8.11
CA LYS A 51 -5.32 -21.94 -7.49
C LYS A 51 -4.54 -21.11 -8.51
N LYS A 52 -5.24 -20.59 -9.53
CA LYS A 52 -4.63 -19.85 -10.65
C LYS A 52 -5.45 -18.61 -11.00
N VAL A 53 -4.74 -17.56 -11.41
CA VAL A 53 -5.36 -16.38 -12.04
C VAL A 53 -5.59 -16.69 -13.51
N THR A 54 -6.81 -16.41 -13.97
CA THR A 54 -7.25 -16.54 -15.36
C THR A 54 -7.72 -15.20 -15.88
N VAL A 55 -7.74 -15.04 -17.20
CA VAL A 55 -8.26 -13.83 -17.85
C VAL A 55 -9.63 -14.15 -18.43
N LEU A 56 -10.66 -13.52 -17.89
CA LEU A 56 -12.01 -13.61 -18.43
C LEU A 56 -12.24 -12.47 -19.42
N THR A 57 -12.91 -12.79 -20.52
CA THR A 57 -13.41 -11.76 -21.45
C THR A 57 -14.83 -11.41 -21.03
N THR A 58 -15.07 -10.13 -20.74
CA THR A 58 -16.42 -9.61 -20.46
C THR A 58 -17.19 -9.39 -21.77
N ASP A 59 -18.49 -9.15 -21.69
CA ASP A 59 -19.35 -8.73 -22.81
C ASP A 59 -19.26 -7.23 -23.11
N HIS A 60 -18.48 -6.47 -22.33
CA HIS A 60 -18.32 -5.03 -22.49
C HIS A 60 -17.28 -4.69 -23.57
N ARG A 61 -17.74 -4.07 -24.66
CA ARG A 61 -16.88 -3.51 -25.71
C ARG A 61 -16.06 -2.35 -25.17
N ILE A 62 -14.76 -2.35 -25.48
CA ILE A 62 -13.93 -1.16 -25.25
C ILE A 62 -14.40 -0.08 -26.23
N THR A 63 -15.00 1.00 -25.72
CA THR A 63 -15.48 2.11 -26.56
C THR A 63 -14.51 3.28 -26.57
N HIS A 64 -13.82 3.54 -25.46
CA HIS A 64 -12.89 4.64 -25.32
C HIS A 64 -11.65 4.18 -24.53
N VAL A 65 -10.50 4.78 -24.84
CA VAL A 65 -9.26 4.58 -24.08
C VAL A 65 -8.80 5.97 -23.62
N VAL A 66 -8.66 6.16 -22.31
CA VAL A 66 -8.27 7.43 -21.69
C VAL A 66 -6.96 7.24 -20.95
N GLY A 67 -5.98 8.11 -21.23
CA GLY A 67 -4.80 8.28 -20.41
C GLY A 67 -5.08 9.34 -19.35
N VAL A 68 -4.94 8.98 -18.08
CA VAL A 68 -5.00 9.93 -16.96
C VAL A 68 -3.60 10.07 -16.40
N ASP A 69 -3.15 11.30 -16.24
CA ASP A 69 -1.89 11.62 -15.58
C ASP A 69 -2.15 12.47 -14.34
N PHE A 70 -1.31 12.29 -13.32
CA PHE A 70 -1.40 13.02 -12.07
C PHE A 70 -0.52 14.25 -12.13
N ASN A 71 -1.11 15.42 -11.94
CA ASN A 71 -0.34 16.65 -11.76
C ASN A 71 0.50 16.54 -10.49
N SER A 72 1.83 16.61 -10.66
CA SER A 72 2.79 16.64 -9.57
C SER A 72 2.59 15.51 -8.55
N LEU A 73 2.59 14.25 -9.02
CA LEU A 73 2.34 13.05 -8.20
C LEU A 73 3.07 13.08 -6.84
N TYR A 74 4.40 13.23 -6.84
CA TYR A 74 5.19 13.22 -5.59
C TYR A 74 4.89 14.42 -4.68
N PRO A 75 4.93 15.68 -5.16
CA PRO A 75 4.54 16.82 -4.32
C PRO A 75 3.13 16.73 -3.75
N SER A 76 2.15 16.28 -4.54
CA SER A 76 0.76 16.10 -4.09
C SER A 76 0.68 15.11 -2.94
N VAL A 77 1.45 14.02 -3.00
CA VAL A 77 1.53 13.01 -1.92
C VAL A 77 2.32 13.52 -0.70
N MET A 78 3.42 14.24 -0.93
CA MET A 78 4.33 14.73 0.14
C MET A 78 3.80 15.97 0.88
N SER A 79 2.81 16.67 0.33
CA SER A 79 2.21 17.86 0.95
C SER A 79 1.51 17.59 2.28
N SER A 80 1.30 16.32 2.65
CA SER A 80 0.48 15.90 3.79
C SER A 80 -0.94 16.47 3.77
N GLU A 81 -1.42 16.92 2.59
CA GLU A 81 -2.80 17.32 2.40
C GLU A 81 -3.72 16.11 2.65
N PRO A 82 -4.79 16.29 3.46
CA PRO A 82 -5.71 15.20 3.74
C PRO A 82 -6.35 14.65 2.46
N HIS A 83 -6.12 13.37 2.17
CA HIS A 83 -6.70 12.66 1.04
C HIS A 83 -7.67 11.57 1.50
N LYS A 84 -8.90 11.57 0.95
CA LYS A 84 -10.00 10.66 1.31
C LYS A 84 -9.67 9.16 1.19
N PHE A 85 -8.67 8.79 0.40
CA PHE A 85 -8.23 7.40 0.24
C PHE A 85 -7.29 6.93 1.37
N ILE A 86 -6.69 7.84 2.14
CA ILE A 86 -5.77 7.49 3.23
C ILE A 86 -6.56 7.42 4.55
N LYS A 87 -7.33 6.34 4.73
CA LYS A 87 -8.28 6.22 5.85
C LYS A 87 -7.61 6.06 7.23
N TYR A 88 -6.45 5.39 7.28
CA TYR A 88 -5.86 4.92 8.54
C TYR A 88 -5.00 5.96 9.28
N THR A 89 -4.75 7.11 8.65
CA THR A 89 -3.88 8.16 9.19
C THR A 89 -4.54 9.54 9.08
N GLY A 90 -5.89 9.58 9.14
CA GLY A 90 -6.66 10.83 9.09
C GLY A 90 -6.52 11.59 7.77
N GLY A 91 -6.32 10.87 6.66
CA GLY A 91 -6.10 11.44 5.33
C GLY A 91 -4.65 11.82 5.03
N LYS A 92 -3.73 11.75 6.01
CA LYS A 92 -2.37 12.31 5.83
C LYS A 92 -1.34 11.23 5.59
N MET A 93 -0.40 11.49 4.68
CA MET A 93 0.80 10.68 4.57
C MET A 93 1.86 11.18 5.55
N TYR A 94 2.50 10.25 6.26
CA TYR A 94 3.60 10.52 7.18
C TYR A 94 4.90 9.95 6.64
N MET A 95 5.98 10.72 6.77
CA MET A 95 7.35 10.22 6.57
C MET A 95 7.97 9.87 7.91
N CYS A 96 8.82 8.84 7.92
CA CYS A 96 9.54 8.44 9.12
C CYS A 96 10.50 9.55 9.58
N GLY A 97 10.35 10.01 10.82
CA GLY A 97 11.24 11.00 11.44
C GLY A 97 12.30 10.35 12.33
N SER A 98 11.86 9.80 13.47
CA SER A 98 12.74 9.18 14.47
C SER A 98 12.19 7.82 14.92
N GLN A 99 13.08 6.87 15.20
CA GLN A 99 12.72 5.59 15.80
C GLN A 99 12.54 5.72 17.31
N THR A 100 11.38 5.27 17.83
CA THR A 100 11.10 5.24 19.27
C THR A 100 11.36 3.86 19.90
N GLY A 101 11.37 2.79 19.09
CA GLY A 101 11.64 1.43 19.54
C GLY A 101 11.56 0.41 18.40
N LYS A 102 12.04 -0.80 18.68
CA LYS A 102 11.99 -1.99 17.81
C LYS A 102 11.53 -3.16 18.67
N ILE A 103 10.59 -3.97 18.19
CA ILE A 103 10.13 -5.18 18.87
C ILE A 103 10.28 -6.33 17.90
N GLU A 104 11.07 -7.33 18.25
CA GLU A 104 11.26 -8.55 17.46
C GLU A 104 10.29 -9.64 17.92
N GLY A 105 9.64 -10.30 16.96
CA GLY A 105 8.59 -11.28 17.18
C GLY A 105 9.09 -12.68 17.51
N ASP A 106 10.20 -12.83 18.24
CA ASP A 106 10.86 -14.12 18.45
C ASP A 106 10.20 -14.98 19.55
N THR A 107 9.50 -14.33 20.48
CA THR A 107 8.81 -14.99 21.59
C THR A 107 7.30 -14.83 21.46
N ASP A 108 6.53 -15.74 22.05
CA ASP A 108 5.06 -15.61 22.04
C ASP A 108 4.58 -14.34 22.75
N HIS A 109 5.29 -13.92 23.81
CA HIS A 109 5.01 -12.67 24.50
C HIS A 109 5.24 -11.44 23.60
N SER A 110 6.35 -11.40 22.84
CA SER A 110 6.61 -10.29 21.92
C SER A 110 5.64 -10.27 20.74
N LYS A 111 5.27 -11.43 20.18
CA LYS A 111 4.20 -11.55 19.16
C LYS A 111 2.86 -11.03 19.68
N GLN A 112 2.45 -11.41 20.88
CA GLN A 112 1.20 -10.91 21.49
C GLN A 112 1.25 -9.39 21.69
N THR A 113 2.40 -8.86 22.10
CA THR A 113 2.60 -7.41 22.25
C THR A 113 2.46 -6.69 20.91
N ILE A 114 3.09 -7.20 19.85
CA ILE A 114 2.97 -6.66 18.48
C ILE A 114 1.50 -6.68 18.03
N LEU A 115 0.80 -7.81 18.18
CA LEU A 115 -0.61 -7.93 17.82
C LEU A 115 -1.51 -6.96 18.59
N ARG A 116 -1.21 -6.69 19.87
CA ARG A 116 -1.94 -5.71 20.69
C ARG A 116 -1.75 -4.29 20.17
N ILE A 117 -0.54 -3.93 19.73
CA ILE A 117 -0.25 -2.62 19.13
C ILE A 117 -1.02 -2.49 17.81
N ILE A 118 -0.91 -3.48 16.91
CA ILE A 118 -1.56 -3.49 15.60
C ILE A 118 -3.09 -3.36 15.74
N ASN A 119 -3.69 -4.12 16.65
CA ASN A 119 -5.14 -4.17 16.85
C ASN A 119 -5.68 -3.12 17.84
N SER A 120 -4.81 -2.24 18.34
CA SER A 120 -5.23 -1.19 19.28
C SER A 120 -6.27 -0.27 18.64
N LYS A 121 -7.38 -0.04 19.33
CA LYS A 121 -8.40 0.94 18.91
C LYS A 121 -7.87 2.37 18.91
N LYS A 122 -6.79 2.64 19.65
CA LYS A 122 -6.13 3.97 19.68
C LYS A 122 -5.57 4.38 18.32
N ARG A 123 -5.38 3.45 17.38
CA ARG A 123 -4.89 3.74 16.02
C ARG A 123 -5.78 4.70 15.21
N PHE A 124 -7.00 4.96 15.68
CA PHE A 124 -7.95 5.90 15.08
C PHE A 124 -8.12 7.19 15.90
N THR A 125 -7.29 7.40 16.93
CA THR A 125 -7.36 8.54 17.84
C THR A 125 -6.04 9.30 17.84
N GLU A 126 -6.01 10.47 18.46
CA GLU A 126 -4.80 11.28 18.66
C GLU A 126 -3.72 10.56 19.52
N ASP A 127 -4.13 9.61 20.36
CA ASP A 127 -3.22 8.75 21.14
C ASP A 127 -2.58 7.61 20.32
N GLY A 128 -2.88 7.52 19.02
CA GLY A 128 -2.38 6.50 18.13
C GLY A 128 -0.88 6.64 17.87
N GLN A 129 -0.15 5.53 17.91
CA GLN A 129 1.26 5.50 17.51
C GLN A 129 1.39 5.08 16.04
N LEU A 130 2.28 5.73 15.30
CA LEU A 130 2.72 5.28 13.98
C LEU A 130 3.77 4.18 14.15
N PHE A 131 3.62 3.10 13.40
CA PHE A 131 4.57 2.00 13.39
C PHE A 131 4.66 1.38 11.99
N ILE A 132 5.78 0.69 11.76
CA ILE A 132 5.96 -0.20 10.62
C ILE A 132 6.01 -1.62 11.18
N ALA A 133 5.24 -2.53 10.57
CA ALA A 133 5.20 -3.92 10.98
C ALA A 133 5.42 -4.81 9.76
N GLU A 134 6.37 -5.73 9.86
CA GLU A 134 6.47 -6.86 8.95
C GLU A 134 5.59 -7.98 9.50
N VAL A 135 4.53 -8.32 8.77
CA VAL A 135 3.57 -9.35 9.17
C VAL A 135 3.42 -10.39 8.07
N LYS A 136 3.27 -11.65 8.46
CA LYS A 136 2.83 -12.69 7.52
C LYS A 136 1.31 -12.61 7.40
N GLY A 137 0.85 -11.83 6.42
CA GLY A 137 -0.57 -11.71 6.10
C GLY A 137 -1.11 -12.92 5.34
N HIS A 138 -2.41 -13.15 5.46
CA HIS A 138 -3.18 -14.03 4.58
C HIS A 138 -4.37 -13.21 4.07
N ILE A 139 -4.49 -13.10 2.74
CA ILE A 139 -5.71 -12.58 2.13
C ILE A 139 -6.62 -13.79 1.97
N ASP A 140 -7.79 -13.74 2.60
CA ASP A 140 -8.80 -14.77 2.43
C ASP A 140 -9.20 -14.81 0.94
N GLU A 141 -9.08 -16.00 0.35
CA GLU A 141 -9.37 -16.25 -1.05
C GLU A 141 -10.79 -15.85 -1.46
N ASN A 142 -11.70 -15.77 -0.49
CA ASN A 142 -13.06 -15.28 -0.70
C ASN A 142 -13.12 -13.85 -1.20
N TYR A 143 -12.14 -13.02 -0.88
CA TYR A 143 -12.11 -11.59 -1.24
C TYR A 143 -11.21 -11.27 -2.44
N LEU A 144 -10.53 -12.27 -3.03
CA LEU A 144 -9.58 -12.05 -4.13
C LEU A 144 -10.22 -11.55 -5.43
N ASN A 145 -11.54 -11.70 -5.58
CA ASN A 145 -12.29 -11.27 -6.77
C ASN A 145 -13.28 -10.12 -6.49
N ASP A 146 -13.25 -9.52 -5.29
CA ASP A 146 -14.21 -8.48 -4.87
C ASP A 146 -13.91 -7.09 -5.44
N PHE A 147 -12.78 -6.92 -6.12
CA PHE A 147 -12.30 -5.68 -6.74
C PHE A 147 -11.97 -5.91 -8.21
#